data_AF-D5SUH0-F1
#
_entry.id   AF-D5SUH0-F1
#
_cell.length_a   1.000
_cell.length_b   1.000
_cell.length_c   1.000
_cell.angle_alpha   90.00
_cell.angle_beta   90.00
_cell.angle_gamma   90.00
#
_symmetry.space_group_name_H-M   'P 1'
#
loop_
_entity.id
_entity.type
_entity.pdbx_description
1 polymer ?
#
loop_
_entity_poly.entity_id
_entity_poly.type
_entity_poly.pdbx_seq_one_letter_code
_entity_poly.pdbx_strand_id
1 'polypeptide(L)'
;MLAALLARSQSALASQEPFLVLPENHFAYTAAMRIVEPMGSMAVQGPRITLVYGPKGGGKTHLVRHVARETLKRLARGKLLLANAHEFCQWLLEAHDQKAVVEAHEKLRSLEVLILDGFDELQDRADLQQQLLCVIDLMADAGGHILIVSEKAPGELRGLSTRLVNRCHGGLCALLKWPGTDSRKQLALHFAHQKHLPMSEAAALELAENLAGSPAQLIIAIQQIELMARREHSTADLSLIKRYLQGELLVPTITIDQVALQVAEEFGVTIEALKSKSRHQSVVLPRHCAMLLARQMTAATLEEIGRFFGDRNHTTVSHGCAKLEELLPGAPTLRQVLQKIRGRFPASHSRTG
;
A
#
# COMPACT_ATOMS: atom_id res chain seq x y z
N MET A 1 -17.85 13.15 -6.33
CA MET A 1 -16.68 12.30 -6.66
C MET A 1 -15.34 13.05 -6.58
N LEU A 2 -15.21 14.28 -7.09
CA LEU A 2 -14.00 15.12 -6.93
C LEU A 2 -13.56 15.28 -5.46
N ALA A 3 -14.49 15.53 -4.54
CA ALA A 3 -14.20 15.61 -3.11
C ALA A 3 -13.57 14.30 -2.56
N ALA A 4 -13.98 13.14 -3.08
CA ALA A 4 -13.41 11.85 -2.70
C ALA A 4 -12.00 11.64 -3.29
N LEU A 5 -11.74 12.12 -4.51
CA LEU A 5 -10.39 12.16 -5.08
C LEU A 5 -9.46 13.06 -4.25
N LEU A 6 -9.93 14.24 -3.86
CA LEU A 6 -9.18 15.17 -3.02
C LEU A 6 -8.91 14.60 -1.62
N ALA A 7 -9.89 13.96 -0.99
CA ALA A 7 -9.73 13.30 0.31
C ALA A 7 -8.69 12.16 0.23
N ARG A 8 -8.74 11.33 -0.82
CA ARG A 8 -7.76 10.26 -1.06
C ARG A 8 -6.35 10.81 -1.33
N SER A 9 -6.26 11.91 -2.09
CA SER A 9 -5.02 12.64 -2.32
C SER A 9 -4.39 13.10 -1.01
N GLN A 10 -5.19 13.75 -0.13
CA GLN A 10 -4.73 14.19 1.19
C GLN A 10 -4.28 13.02 2.07
N SER A 11 -5.05 11.93 2.10
CA SER A 11 -4.68 10.72 2.86
C SER A 11 -3.37 10.11 2.37
N ALA A 12 -3.15 10.03 1.05
CA ALA A 12 -1.92 9.51 0.47
C ALA A 12 -0.68 10.36 0.84
N LEU A 13 -0.88 11.66 1.07
CA LEU A 13 0.17 12.61 1.42
C LEU A 13 0.43 12.71 2.93
N ALA A 14 -0.40 12.07 3.77
CA ALA A 14 -0.30 12.14 5.23
C ALA A 14 0.89 11.37 5.83
N SER A 15 1.32 10.26 5.22
CA SER A 15 2.59 9.60 5.60
C SER A 15 3.75 10.59 5.39
N GLN A 16 4.79 10.57 6.22
CA GLN A 16 5.96 11.47 6.10
C GLN A 16 7.27 10.71 5.87
N GLU A 17 7.20 9.58 5.18
CA GLU A 17 8.39 8.79 4.90
C GLU A 17 9.36 9.58 3.99
N PRO A 18 10.64 9.76 4.40
CA PRO A 18 11.66 10.39 3.57
C PRO A 18 11.98 9.53 2.33
N PHE A 19 12.37 10.20 1.24
CA PHE A 19 12.84 9.53 0.03
C PHE A 19 14.37 9.55 0.02
N LEU A 20 15.00 8.38 0.00
CA LEU A 20 16.45 8.26 -0.08
C LEU A 20 16.90 8.36 -1.54
N VAL A 21 17.67 9.40 -1.85
CA VAL A 21 18.27 9.58 -3.18
C VAL A 21 19.50 8.68 -3.30
N LEU A 22 19.49 7.82 -4.30
CA LEU A 22 20.50 6.81 -4.60
C LEU A 22 20.97 6.98 -6.05
N PRO A 23 22.17 6.53 -6.41
CA PRO A 23 22.69 6.66 -7.79
C PRO A 23 21.70 6.19 -8.86
N GLU A 24 20.99 5.09 -8.63
CA GLU A 24 20.07 4.46 -9.58
C GLU A 24 18.73 5.18 -9.73
N ASN A 25 18.32 5.96 -8.73
CA ASN A 25 17.08 6.72 -8.74
C ASN A 25 17.29 8.24 -8.90
N HIS A 26 18.55 8.69 -8.89
CA HIS A 26 18.92 10.11 -8.89
C HIS A 26 18.34 10.86 -10.10
N PHE A 27 18.44 10.29 -11.31
CA PHE A 27 17.88 10.93 -12.50
C PHE A 27 16.35 11.09 -12.43
N ALA A 28 15.64 10.04 -12.00
CA ALA A 28 14.18 10.09 -11.83
C ALA A 28 13.78 11.08 -10.73
N TYR A 29 14.52 11.11 -9.63
CA TYR A 29 14.33 12.09 -8.55
C TYR A 29 14.49 13.52 -9.07
N THR A 30 15.61 13.83 -9.72
CA THR A 30 15.89 15.16 -10.26
C THR A 30 14.84 15.56 -11.31
N ALA A 31 14.47 14.65 -12.21
CA ALA A 31 13.43 14.88 -13.21
C ALA A 31 12.07 15.25 -12.59
N ALA A 32 11.66 14.51 -11.55
CA ALA A 32 10.40 14.77 -10.86
C ALA A 32 10.44 16.05 -10.00
N MET A 33 11.59 16.34 -9.38
CA MET A 33 11.79 17.54 -8.56
C MET A 33 11.81 18.85 -9.36
N ARG A 34 12.02 18.81 -10.68
CA ARG A 34 11.88 20.01 -11.55
C ARG A 34 10.50 20.66 -11.44
N ILE A 35 9.47 19.89 -11.10
CA ILE A 35 8.10 20.39 -10.89
C ILE A 35 8.01 21.28 -9.63
N VAL A 36 8.96 21.13 -8.70
CA VAL A 36 9.04 21.91 -7.46
C VAL A 36 9.78 23.24 -7.68
N GLU A 37 10.58 23.37 -8.74
CA GLU A 37 11.37 24.58 -9.02
C GLU A 37 10.48 25.78 -9.41
N PRO A 38 10.85 27.03 -9.07
CA PRO A 38 9.99 28.19 -9.28
C PRO A 38 9.68 28.42 -10.77
N MET A 39 8.38 28.51 -11.10
CA MET A 39 7.84 28.69 -12.46
C MET A 39 8.14 30.06 -13.12
N GLY A 40 9.16 30.78 -12.66
CA GLY A 40 9.56 32.11 -13.17
C GLY A 40 11.04 32.26 -13.49
N SER A 41 11.86 31.23 -13.28
CA SER A 41 13.24 31.26 -13.79
C SER A 41 13.21 31.12 -15.31
N MET A 42 14.13 31.75 -16.04
CA MET A 42 14.20 31.71 -17.51
C MET A 42 14.38 30.29 -18.13
N ALA A 43 14.31 29.23 -17.32
CA ALA A 43 14.40 27.82 -17.66
C ALA A 43 13.06 27.14 -18.02
N VAL A 44 11.92 27.85 -18.06
CA VAL A 44 10.59 27.33 -18.46
C VAL A 44 10.47 27.15 -19.99
N GLN A 45 11.50 26.61 -20.63
CA GLN A 45 11.44 26.06 -22.00
C GLN A 45 11.48 24.51 -21.98
N GLY A 46 11.38 23.91 -20.80
CA GLY A 46 11.37 22.46 -20.64
C GLY A 46 9.99 21.83 -20.89
N PRO A 47 9.94 20.51 -21.15
CA PRO A 47 8.69 19.77 -21.27
C PRO A 47 7.84 19.89 -20.00
N ARG A 48 6.54 20.12 -20.17
CA ARG A 48 5.57 20.23 -19.06
C ARG A 48 5.04 18.89 -18.57
N ILE A 49 5.35 17.82 -19.29
CA ILE A 49 5.01 16.45 -18.93
C ILE A 49 6.31 15.76 -18.49
N THR A 50 6.32 15.27 -17.26
CA THR A 50 7.37 14.38 -16.76
C THR A 50 6.75 13.00 -16.55
N LEU A 51 7.38 11.98 -17.11
CA LEU A 51 7.00 10.59 -16.90
C LEU A 51 8.11 9.90 -16.11
N VAL A 52 7.76 9.34 -14.96
CA VAL A 52 8.62 8.41 -14.22
C VAL A 52 8.12 7.01 -14.47
N TYR A 53 8.97 6.15 -15.05
CA TYR A 53 8.62 4.76 -15.30
C TYR A 53 9.65 3.79 -14.75
N GLY A 54 9.28 2.53 -14.57
CA GLY A 54 10.20 1.51 -14.06
C GLY A 54 9.48 0.35 -13.38
N PRO A 55 10.20 -0.70 -12.97
CA PRO A 55 9.60 -1.93 -12.45
C PRO A 55 8.71 -1.70 -11.21
N LYS A 56 7.74 -2.60 -11.01
CA LYS A 56 6.93 -2.66 -9.81
C LYS A 56 7.80 -2.75 -8.55
N GLY A 57 7.38 -2.09 -7.48
CA GLY A 57 8.13 -2.04 -6.22
C GLY A 57 9.40 -1.18 -6.24
N GLY A 58 9.74 -0.52 -7.36
CA GLY A 58 10.92 0.35 -7.45
C GLY A 58 10.86 1.63 -6.62
N GLY A 59 9.69 2.01 -6.09
CA GLY A 59 9.53 3.24 -5.30
C GLY A 59 8.98 4.43 -6.08
N LYS A 60 8.36 4.21 -7.25
CA LYS A 60 7.76 5.29 -8.07
C LYS A 60 6.67 6.07 -7.33
N THR A 61 5.70 5.37 -6.73
CA THR A 61 4.65 5.97 -5.89
C THR A 61 5.25 6.70 -4.68
N HIS A 62 6.33 6.17 -4.09
CA HIS A 62 7.05 6.82 -2.99
C HIS A 62 7.70 8.14 -3.44
N LEU A 63 8.39 8.13 -4.58
CA LEU A 63 8.98 9.32 -5.19
C LEU A 63 7.92 10.39 -5.46
N VAL A 64 6.81 10.01 -6.08
CA VAL A 64 5.72 10.95 -6.40
C VAL A 64 5.12 11.57 -5.15
N ARG A 65 4.87 10.77 -4.10
CA ARG A 65 4.36 11.30 -2.83
C ARG A 65 5.36 12.26 -2.19
N HIS A 66 6.65 11.95 -2.25
CA HIS A 66 7.70 12.85 -1.78
C HIS A 66 7.69 14.18 -2.55
N VAL A 67 7.72 14.14 -3.88
CA VAL A 67 7.66 15.33 -4.75
C VAL A 67 6.40 16.15 -4.48
N ALA A 68 5.25 15.50 -4.35
CA ALA A 68 3.99 16.17 -4.04
C ALA A 68 4.04 16.92 -2.70
N ARG A 69 4.65 16.34 -1.66
CA ARG A 69 4.85 17.01 -0.37
C ARG A 69 5.79 18.19 -0.47
N GLU A 70 6.93 18.03 -1.15
CA GLU A 70 7.87 19.14 -1.37
C GLU A 70 7.23 20.29 -2.16
N THR A 71 6.38 19.94 -3.13
CA THR A 71 5.60 20.91 -3.91
C THR A 71 4.60 21.66 -3.02
N LEU A 72 3.87 20.95 -2.15
CA LEU A 72 2.89 21.56 -1.24
C LEU A 72 3.50 22.49 -0.19
N LYS A 73 4.81 22.38 0.10
CA LYS A 73 5.51 23.36 0.94
C LYS A 73 5.64 24.73 0.27
N ARG A 74 5.54 24.79 -1.06
CA ARG A 74 5.72 26.00 -1.87
C ARG A 74 4.42 26.50 -2.49
N LEU A 75 3.53 25.59 -2.90
CA LEU A 75 2.28 25.94 -3.57
C LEU A 75 1.15 26.25 -2.59
N ALA A 76 0.28 27.17 -3.00
CA ALA A 76 -0.98 27.41 -2.30
C ALA A 76 -1.86 26.14 -2.27
N ARG A 77 -2.65 25.99 -1.20
CA ARG A 77 -3.58 24.86 -1.06
C ARG A 77 -4.52 24.77 -2.27
N GLY A 78 -4.73 23.57 -2.78
CA GLY A 78 -5.66 23.29 -3.88
C GLY A 78 -5.10 23.44 -5.29
N LYS A 79 -3.82 23.83 -5.45
CA LYS A 79 -3.11 23.93 -6.74
C LYS A 79 -2.39 22.64 -7.17
N LEU A 80 -2.29 21.65 -6.29
CA LEU A 80 -1.76 20.32 -6.58
C LEU A 80 -2.85 19.27 -6.43
N LEU A 81 -2.91 18.33 -7.37
CA LEU A 81 -3.75 17.14 -7.29
C LEU A 81 -2.90 15.89 -7.54
N LEU A 82 -2.93 14.94 -6.60
CA LEU A 82 -2.39 13.59 -6.77
C LEU A 82 -3.56 12.59 -6.85
N ALA A 83 -3.66 11.84 -7.94
CA ALA A 83 -4.73 10.87 -8.16
C ALA A 83 -4.22 9.62 -8.90
N ASN A 84 -5.00 8.53 -8.84
CA ASN A 84 -4.85 7.43 -9.79
C ASN A 84 -5.38 7.86 -11.17
N ALA A 85 -4.68 7.51 -12.24
CA ALA A 85 -4.97 7.93 -13.60
C ALA A 85 -6.33 7.45 -14.08
N HIS A 86 -6.70 6.19 -13.80
CA HIS A 86 -7.98 5.62 -14.14
C HIS A 86 -9.12 6.34 -13.43
N GLU A 87 -9.06 6.44 -12.10
CA GLU A 87 -10.10 7.10 -11.30
C GLU A 87 -10.29 8.57 -11.69
N PHE A 88 -9.19 9.25 -11.98
CA PHE A 88 -9.21 10.65 -12.41
C PHE A 88 -9.86 10.83 -13.79
N CYS A 89 -9.48 10.01 -14.78
CA CYS A 89 -10.08 10.06 -16.11
C CYS A 89 -11.54 9.63 -16.08
N GLN A 90 -11.89 8.65 -15.25
CA GLN A 90 -13.27 8.23 -15.05
C GLN A 90 -14.10 9.37 -14.45
N TRP A 91 -13.55 10.12 -13.49
CA TRP A 91 -14.22 11.31 -12.96
C TRP A 91 -14.50 12.37 -14.02
N LEU A 92 -13.56 12.61 -14.92
CA LEU A 92 -13.77 13.55 -16.04
C LEU A 92 -14.80 13.04 -17.03
N LEU A 93 -14.78 11.74 -17.34
CA LEU A 93 -15.76 11.13 -18.23
C LEU A 93 -17.17 11.20 -17.66
N GLU A 94 -17.34 10.98 -16.36
CA GLU A 94 -18.64 11.08 -15.67
C GLU A 94 -19.10 12.54 -15.51
N ALA A 95 -18.17 13.50 -15.47
CA ALA A 95 -18.48 14.93 -15.44
C ALA A 95 -19.03 15.45 -16.78
N HIS A 96 -19.25 14.61 -17.80
CA HIS A 96 -19.68 15.00 -19.16
C HIS A 96 -21.09 15.63 -19.27
N ASP A 97 -21.83 15.81 -18.16
CA ASP A 97 -22.99 16.71 -18.12
C ASP A 97 -22.53 18.18 -18.23
N GLN A 98 -23.21 19.00 -19.03
CA GLN A 98 -22.74 20.33 -19.46
C GLN A 98 -22.34 21.26 -18.30
N LYS A 99 -23.03 21.17 -17.14
CA LYS A 99 -22.69 21.97 -15.94
C LYS A 99 -21.44 21.46 -15.23
N ALA A 100 -21.23 20.15 -15.18
CA ALA A 100 -20.10 19.53 -14.48
C ALA A 100 -18.79 19.60 -15.29
N VAL A 101 -18.87 19.61 -16.63
CA VAL A 101 -17.68 19.78 -17.50
C VAL A 101 -17.00 21.13 -17.27
N VAL A 102 -17.79 22.21 -17.18
CA VAL A 102 -17.25 23.57 -16.98
C VAL A 102 -16.50 23.64 -15.66
N GLU A 103 -17.11 23.16 -14.58
CA GLU A 103 -16.50 23.12 -13.24
C GLU A 103 -15.23 22.26 -13.23
N ALA A 104 -15.25 21.10 -13.90
CA ALA A 104 -14.08 20.23 -14.01
C ALA A 104 -12.92 20.90 -14.77
N HIS A 105 -13.21 21.58 -15.88
CA HIS A 105 -12.21 22.32 -16.65
C HIS A 105 -11.67 23.55 -15.90
N GLU A 106 -12.52 24.29 -15.19
CA GLU A 106 -12.06 25.39 -14.31
C GLU A 106 -11.17 24.86 -13.20
N LYS A 107 -11.53 23.72 -12.60
CA LYS A 107 -10.68 23.07 -11.60
C LYS A 107 -9.34 22.68 -12.19
N LEU A 108 -9.30 22.09 -13.39
CA LEU A 108 -8.06 21.74 -14.09
C LEU A 108 -7.18 22.97 -14.33
N ARG A 109 -7.74 24.07 -14.86
CA ARG A 109 -7.00 25.32 -15.08
C ARG A 109 -6.48 25.96 -13.80
N SER A 110 -7.10 25.66 -12.65
CA SER A 110 -6.60 26.12 -11.34
C SER A 110 -5.41 25.32 -10.80
N LEU A 111 -5.12 24.14 -11.39
CA LEU A 111 -4.00 23.30 -10.97
C LEU A 111 -2.70 23.79 -11.61
N GLU A 112 -1.67 23.92 -10.77
CA GLU A 112 -0.30 24.11 -11.23
C GLU A 112 0.42 22.76 -11.41
N VAL A 113 0.00 21.74 -10.65
CA VAL A 113 0.59 20.40 -10.69
C VAL A 113 -0.49 19.32 -10.63
N LEU A 114 -0.51 18.45 -11.64
CA LEU A 114 -1.30 17.24 -11.67
C LEU A 114 -0.37 16.03 -11.63
N ILE A 115 -0.56 15.13 -10.67
CA ILE A 115 0.20 13.90 -10.57
C ILE A 115 -0.74 12.70 -10.74
N LEU A 116 -0.42 11.85 -11.70
CA LEU A 116 -1.21 10.68 -12.07
C LEU A 116 -0.37 9.41 -11.83
N ASP A 117 -0.79 8.60 -10.86
CA ASP A 117 -0.24 7.26 -10.61
C ASP A 117 -1.06 6.19 -11.34
N GLY A 118 -0.46 5.04 -11.68
CA GLY A 118 -1.17 3.96 -12.36
C GLY A 118 -1.55 4.27 -13.81
N PHE A 119 -0.68 4.96 -14.57
CA PHE A 119 -0.92 5.26 -15.99
C PHE A 119 -1.18 4.00 -16.85
N ASP A 120 -0.59 2.87 -16.45
CA ASP A 120 -0.79 1.56 -17.08
C ASP A 120 -2.25 1.10 -17.08
N GLU A 121 -3.10 1.61 -16.18
CA GLU A 121 -4.52 1.27 -16.07
C GLU A 121 -5.40 1.90 -17.16
N LEU A 122 -4.79 2.74 -18.03
CA LEU A 122 -5.45 3.33 -19.19
C LEU A 122 -5.31 2.47 -20.46
N GLN A 123 -4.53 1.38 -20.43
CA GLN A 123 -4.41 0.45 -21.54
C GLN A 123 -5.79 -0.07 -21.98
N ASP A 124 -6.04 -0.10 -23.29
CA ASP A 124 -7.30 -0.54 -23.92
C ASP A 124 -8.55 0.28 -23.54
N ARG A 125 -8.40 1.39 -22.80
CA ARG A 125 -9.48 2.31 -22.41
C ARG A 125 -9.47 3.58 -23.24
N ALA A 126 -9.89 3.47 -24.50
CA ALA A 126 -9.86 4.58 -25.47
C ALA A 126 -10.65 5.83 -25.01
N ASP A 127 -11.76 5.61 -24.32
CA ASP A 127 -12.59 6.63 -23.67
C ASP A 127 -11.80 7.46 -22.65
N LEU A 128 -11.10 6.78 -21.73
CA LEU A 128 -10.31 7.42 -20.69
C LEU A 128 -9.03 8.06 -21.23
N GLN A 129 -8.37 7.43 -22.20
CA GLN A 129 -7.21 8.00 -22.88
C GLN A 129 -7.54 9.32 -23.58
N GLN A 130 -8.74 9.42 -24.18
CA GLN A 130 -9.20 10.66 -24.80
C GLN A 130 -9.41 11.78 -23.78
N GLN A 131 -9.93 11.46 -22.58
CA GLN A 131 -10.03 12.43 -21.50
C GLN A 131 -8.64 12.92 -21.05
N LEU A 132 -7.68 12.00 -20.91
CA LEU A 132 -6.32 12.40 -20.53
C LEU A 132 -5.65 13.29 -21.57
N LEU A 133 -5.86 13.04 -22.86
CA LEU A 133 -5.36 13.94 -23.91
C LEU A 133 -5.93 15.37 -23.76
N CYS A 134 -7.23 15.49 -23.48
CA CYS A 134 -7.85 16.79 -23.22
C CYS A 134 -7.26 17.48 -21.98
N VAL A 135 -7.03 16.72 -20.90
CA VAL A 135 -6.40 17.23 -19.68
C VAL A 135 -4.98 17.73 -19.95
N ILE A 136 -4.20 16.98 -20.72
CA ILE A 136 -2.84 17.37 -21.10
C ILE A 136 -2.84 18.71 -21.81
N ASP A 137 -3.73 18.89 -22.80
CA ASP A 137 -3.83 20.14 -23.55
C ASP A 137 -4.29 21.30 -22.65
N LEU A 138 -5.34 21.09 -21.83
CA LEU A 138 -5.85 22.12 -20.91
C LEU A 138 -4.82 22.58 -19.86
N MET A 139 -4.09 21.64 -19.25
CA MET A 139 -3.04 21.94 -18.29
C MET A 139 -1.87 22.64 -18.97
N ALA A 140 -1.49 22.19 -20.17
CA ALA A 140 -0.43 22.82 -20.94
C ALA A 140 -0.78 24.27 -21.28
N ASP A 141 -2.00 24.56 -21.73
CA ASP A 141 -2.44 25.93 -22.02
C ASP A 141 -2.44 26.82 -20.77
N ALA A 142 -2.77 26.24 -19.61
CA ALA A 142 -2.82 26.96 -18.33
C ALA A 142 -1.45 27.16 -17.64
N GLY A 143 -0.35 26.63 -18.20
CA GLY A 143 0.96 26.72 -17.54
C GLY A 143 1.27 25.61 -16.54
N GLY A 144 0.36 24.63 -16.37
CA GLY A 144 0.51 23.57 -15.39
C GLY A 144 1.44 22.45 -15.84
N HIS A 145 1.97 21.72 -14.84
CA HIS A 145 2.83 20.56 -15.02
C HIS A 145 2.06 19.26 -14.75
N ILE A 146 2.42 18.22 -15.50
CA ILE A 146 1.86 16.87 -15.32
C ILE A 146 3.01 15.90 -15.00
N LEU A 147 2.91 15.21 -13.86
CA LEU A 147 3.77 14.09 -13.50
C LEU A 147 3.00 12.79 -13.66
N ILE A 148 3.50 11.88 -14.47
CA ILE A 148 2.87 10.58 -14.73
C ILE A 148 3.78 9.48 -14.21
N VAL A 149 3.19 8.47 -13.57
CA VAL A 149 3.90 7.26 -13.14
C VAL A 149 3.39 6.05 -13.90
N SER A 150 4.33 5.25 -14.38
CA SER A 150 4.05 4.05 -15.17
C SER A 150 4.98 2.88 -14.79
N GLU A 151 4.56 1.64 -14.99
CA GLU A 151 5.46 0.49 -14.86
C GLU A 151 6.41 0.36 -16.05
N LYS A 152 5.98 0.77 -17.24
CA LYS A 152 6.79 0.70 -18.47
C LYS A 152 6.88 2.04 -19.19
N ALA A 153 7.80 2.12 -20.16
CA ALA A 153 7.84 3.27 -21.04
C ALA A 153 6.54 3.36 -21.87
N PRO A 154 6.09 4.55 -22.30
CA PRO A 154 4.80 4.72 -22.97
C PRO A 154 4.68 3.89 -24.24
N GLY A 155 5.77 3.78 -25.01
CA GLY A 155 5.82 2.95 -26.23
C GLY A 155 5.78 1.45 -25.99
N GLU A 156 5.98 0.99 -24.75
CA GLU A 156 5.94 -0.44 -24.37
C GLU A 156 4.57 -0.85 -23.79
N LEU A 157 3.68 0.12 -23.51
CA LEU A 157 2.33 -0.14 -23.02
C LEU A 157 1.41 -0.50 -24.17
N ARG A 158 0.78 -1.68 -24.09
CA ARG A 158 -0.11 -2.18 -25.13
C ARG A 158 -1.45 -1.46 -25.03
N GLY A 159 -2.09 -1.19 -26.17
CA GLY A 159 -3.41 -0.57 -26.15
C GLY A 159 -3.43 0.92 -25.82
N LEU A 160 -2.27 1.58 -25.67
CA LEU A 160 -2.20 3.05 -25.65
C LEU A 160 -2.25 3.62 -27.08
N SER A 161 -3.00 4.71 -27.23
CA SER A 161 -3.07 5.46 -28.48
C SER A 161 -1.72 6.09 -28.83
N THR A 162 -1.38 6.09 -30.11
CA THR A 162 -0.16 6.71 -30.63
C THR A 162 -0.05 8.18 -30.27
N ARG A 163 -1.19 8.88 -30.19
CA ARG A 163 -1.26 10.28 -29.76
C ARG A 163 -0.74 10.45 -28.33
N LEU A 164 -1.20 9.64 -27.39
CA LEU A 164 -0.80 9.74 -25.99
C LEU A 164 0.68 9.37 -25.82
N VAL A 165 1.14 8.32 -26.50
CA VAL A 165 2.56 7.93 -26.54
C VAL A 165 3.43 9.10 -27.04
N ASN A 166 3.02 9.75 -28.13
CA ASN A 166 3.75 10.90 -28.69
C ASN A 166 3.77 12.09 -27.72
N ARG A 167 2.67 12.37 -26.99
CA ARG A 167 2.66 13.42 -25.96
C ARG A 167 3.64 13.11 -24.82
N CYS A 168 3.70 11.86 -24.38
CA CYS A 168 4.67 11.46 -23.36
C CYS A 168 6.12 11.55 -23.84
N HIS A 169 6.42 11.15 -25.09
CA HIS A 169 7.76 11.27 -25.67
C HIS A 169 8.19 12.70 -25.96
N GLY A 170 7.25 13.62 -26.21
CA GLY A 170 7.51 15.06 -26.21
C GLY A 170 7.81 15.62 -24.80
N GLY A 171 7.65 14.80 -23.77
CA GLY A 171 7.94 15.10 -22.37
C GLY A 171 9.34 14.66 -21.92
N LEU A 172 9.60 14.78 -20.61
CA LEU A 172 10.78 14.21 -19.96
C LEU A 172 10.45 12.80 -19.45
N CYS A 173 11.06 11.77 -20.05
CA CYS A 173 10.91 10.39 -19.60
C CYS A 173 12.11 9.97 -18.75
N ALA A 174 11.86 9.58 -17.50
CA ALA A 174 12.89 9.16 -16.55
C ALA A 174 12.65 7.73 -16.03
N LEU A 175 13.64 6.86 -16.27
CA LEU A 175 13.64 5.50 -15.75
C LEU A 175 14.08 5.49 -14.28
N LEU A 176 13.25 4.92 -13.43
CA LEU A 176 13.56 4.58 -12.05
C LEU A 176 13.95 3.11 -11.99
N LYS A 177 15.24 2.84 -11.74
CA LYS A 177 15.78 1.47 -11.68
C LYS A 177 15.69 0.89 -10.27
N TRP A 178 15.76 -0.44 -10.18
CA TRP A 178 16.02 -1.07 -8.89
C TRP A 178 17.43 -0.72 -8.38
N PRO A 179 17.60 -0.57 -7.07
CA PRO A 179 18.91 -0.29 -6.47
C PRO A 179 19.85 -1.50 -6.61
N GLY A 180 21.14 -1.23 -6.81
CA GLY A 180 22.21 -2.21 -6.68
C GLY A 180 22.45 -2.60 -5.21
N THR A 181 23.40 -3.50 -4.97
CA THR A 181 23.69 -4.03 -3.63
C THR A 181 24.06 -2.95 -2.62
N ASP A 182 24.93 -1.99 -2.97
CA ASP A 182 25.32 -0.90 -2.06
C ASP A 182 24.13 -0.02 -1.70
N SER A 183 23.32 0.35 -2.69
CA SER A 183 22.09 1.11 -2.51
C SER A 183 21.04 0.34 -1.68
N ARG A 184 20.95 -0.99 -1.84
CA ARG A 184 20.11 -1.86 -1.01
C ARG A 184 20.60 -1.91 0.44
N LYS A 185 21.91 -2.00 0.67
CA LYS A 185 22.50 -1.92 2.03
C LYS A 185 22.12 -0.59 2.69
N GLN A 186 22.27 0.53 1.98
CA GLN A 186 21.86 1.85 2.49
C GLN A 186 20.37 1.91 2.82
N LEU A 187 19.51 1.37 1.95
CA LEU A 187 18.06 1.28 2.22
C LEU A 187 17.75 0.39 3.42
N ALA A 188 18.41 -0.76 3.56
CA ALA A 188 18.21 -1.67 4.69
C ALA A 188 18.52 -0.98 6.03
N LEU A 189 19.67 -0.30 6.11
CA LEU A 189 20.06 0.49 7.27
C LEU A 189 19.07 1.63 7.54
N HIS A 190 18.63 2.32 6.48
CA HIS A 190 17.66 3.39 6.58
C HIS A 190 16.32 2.91 7.17
N PHE A 191 15.77 1.82 6.65
CA PHE A 191 14.51 1.26 7.15
C PHE A 191 14.66 0.66 8.56
N ALA A 192 15.79 0.02 8.87
CA ALA A 192 16.07 -0.48 10.21
C ALA A 192 16.12 0.67 11.23
N HIS A 193 16.79 1.78 10.88
CA HIS A 193 16.84 2.98 11.70
C HIS A 193 15.45 3.58 11.96
N GLN A 194 14.60 3.68 10.92
CA GLN A 194 13.21 4.14 11.07
C GLN A 194 12.38 3.27 12.02
N LYS A 195 12.73 1.98 12.15
CA LYS A 195 12.06 1.02 13.03
C LYS A 195 12.71 0.91 14.41
N HIS A 196 13.73 1.73 14.70
CA HIS A 196 14.57 1.61 15.90
C HIS A 196 15.14 0.19 16.08
N LEU A 197 15.46 -0.48 14.97
CA LEU A 197 16.06 -1.81 14.93
C LEU A 197 17.59 -1.66 14.81
N PRO A 198 18.38 -1.98 15.85
CA PRO A 198 19.83 -1.96 15.74
C PRO A 198 20.29 -3.02 14.75
N MET A 199 20.95 -2.59 13.68
CA MET A 199 21.44 -3.44 12.59
C MET A 199 22.89 -3.06 12.28
N SER A 200 23.77 -4.05 12.20
CA SER A 200 25.17 -3.82 11.81
C SER A 200 25.31 -3.69 10.30
N GLU A 201 26.37 -3.03 9.83
CA GLU A 201 26.65 -2.94 8.39
C GLU A 201 26.83 -4.32 7.73
N ALA A 202 27.43 -5.28 8.46
CA ALA A 202 27.60 -6.65 7.98
C ALA A 202 26.25 -7.36 7.80
N ALA A 203 25.33 -7.19 8.76
CA ALA A 203 23.97 -7.74 8.67
C ALA A 203 23.18 -7.11 7.52
N ALA A 204 23.30 -5.79 7.33
CA ALA A 204 22.67 -5.09 6.21
C ALA A 204 23.25 -5.50 4.85
N LEU A 205 24.56 -5.74 4.77
CA LEU A 205 25.22 -6.23 3.55
C LEU A 205 24.77 -7.65 3.22
N GLU A 206 24.76 -8.55 4.20
CA GLU A 206 24.26 -9.93 4.03
C GLU A 206 22.82 -9.94 3.51
N LEU A 207 21.96 -9.09 4.08
CA LEU A 207 20.58 -8.93 3.62
C LEU A 207 20.54 -8.38 2.19
N ALA A 208 21.35 -7.37 1.86
CA ALA A 208 21.38 -6.77 0.54
C ALA A 208 21.88 -7.74 -0.55
N GLU A 209 22.85 -8.59 -0.25
CA GLU A 209 23.41 -9.56 -1.21
C GLU A 209 22.43 -10.72 -1.47
N ASN A 210 21.79 -11.23 -0.42
CA ASN A 210 21.04 -12.49 -0.49
C ASN A 210 19.52 -12.30 -0.62
N LEU A 211 18.98 -11.12 -0.26
CA LEU A 211 17.58 -10.79 -0.52
C LEU A 211 17.44 -10.24 -1.95
N ALA A 212 17.13 -11.13 -2.88
CA ALA A 212 16.71 -10.72 -4.22
C ALA A 212 15.39 -9.95 -4.14
N GLY A 213 15.30 -8.79 -4.79
CA GLY A 213 14.03 -8.09 -4.90
C GLY A 213 14.08 -6.58 -4.99
N SER A 214 12.88 -6.02 -4.99
CA SER A 214 12.58 -4.59 -5.03
C SER A 214 12.70 -3.93 -3.64
N PRO A 215 12.84 -2.59 -3.59
CA PRO A 215 12.74 -1.83 -2.33
C PRO A 215 11.52 -2.19 -1.48
N ALA A 216 10.37 -2.46 -2.10
CA ALA A 216 9.16 -2.89 -1.38
C ALA A 216 9.35 -4.22 -0.63
N GLN A 217 10.03 -5.20 -1.24
CA GLN A 217 10.36 -6.46 -0.58
C GLN A 217 11.35 -6.26 0.55
N LEU A 218 12.33 -5.37 0.38
CA LEU A 218 13.28 -5.02 1.43
C LEU A 218 12.58 -4.38 2.65
N ILE A 219 11.62 -3.49 2.44
CA ILE A 219 10.80 -2.91 3.53
C ILE A 219 10.07 -4.01 4.31
N ILE A 220 9.45 -4.96 3.60
CA ILE A 220 8.74 -6.09 4.23
C ILE A 220 9.73 -6.97 5.00
N ALA A 221 10.90 -7.25 4.44
CA ALA A 221 11.93 -8.03 5.11
C ALA A 221 12.37 -7.38 6.41
N ILE A 222 12.66 -6.07 6.39
CA ILE A 222 13.03 -5.32 7.59
C ILE A 222 11.92 -5.35 8.64
N GLN A 223 10.65 -5.27 8.23
CA GLN A 223 9.51 -5.40 9.16
C GLN A 223 9.45 -6.80 9.81
N GLN A 224 9.71 -7.86 9.04
CA GLN A 224 9.74 -9.24 9.54
C GLN A 224 10.93 -9.47 10.49
N ILE A 225 12.11 -9.00 10.11
CA ILE A 225 13.34 -9.04 10.92
C ILE A 225 13.14 -8.28 12.23
N GLU A 226 12.52 -7.10 12.18
CA GLU A 226 12.20 -6.33 13.39
C GLU A 226 11.29 -7.11 14.34
N LEU A 227 10.27 -7.78 13.81
CA LEU A 227 9.36 -8.60 14.61
C LEU A 227 10.09 -9.79 15.25
N MET A 228 10.98 -10.45 14.50
CA MET A 228 11.83 -11.55 15.03
C MET A 228 12.73 -11.06 16.15
N ALA A 229 13.44 -9.96 15.93
CA ALA A 229 14.35 -9.36 16.91
C ALA A 229 13.62 -8.96 18.19
N ARG A 230 12.43 -8.35 18.07
CA ARG A 230 11.59 -7.99 19.23
C ARG A 230 11.15 -9.20 20.05
N ARG A 231 10.75 -10.29 19.38
CA ARG A 231 10.31 -11.52 20.04
C ARG A 231 11.45 -12.20 20.81
N GLU A 232 12.66 -12.15 20.25
CA GLU A 232 13.85 -12.78 20.85
C GLU A 232 14.59 -11.85 21.82
N HIS A 233 14.11 -10.61 22.00
CA HIS A 233 14.82 -9.55 22.73
C HIS A 233 16.25 -9.34 22.24
N SER A 234 16.46 -9.46 20.92
CA SER A 234 17.75 -9.42 20.26
C SER A 234 17.85 -8.23 19.28
N THR A 235 19.02 -8.06 18.66
CA THR A 235 19.26 -7.09 17.60
C THR A 235 19.21 -7.77 16.23
N ALA A 236 19.17 -7.00 15.13
CA ALA A 236 19.31 -7.55 13.79
C ALA A 236 20.78 -7.82 13.47
N ASP A 237 21.34 -8.82 14.15
CA ASP A 237 22.69 -9.31 13.92
C ASP A 237 22.76 -10.25 12.69
N LEU A 238 23.98 -10.63 12.32
CA LEU A 238 24.20 -11.50 11.16
C LEU A 238 23.52 -12.86 11.31
N SER A 239 23.37 -13.37 12.54
CA SER A 239 22.76 -14.66 12.80
C SER A 239 21.26 -14.63 12.52
N LEU A 240 20.57 -13.58 12.96
CA LEU A 240 19.14 -13.39 12.75
C LEU A 240 18.83 -13.13 11.27
N ILE A 241 19.66 -12.35 10.57
CA ILE A 241 19.54 -12.16 9.12
C ILE A 241 19.71 -13.47 8.36
N LYS A 242 20.71 -14.29 8.71
CA LYS A 242 20.91 -15.61 8.06
C LYS A 242 19.74 -16.54 8.27
N ARG A 243 19.19 -16.60 9.48
CA ARG A 243 17.97 -17.37 9.79
C ARG A 243 16.79 -16.89 8.95
N TYR A 244 16.57 -15.57 8.88
CA TYR A 244 15.55 -14.98 8.02
C TYR A 244 15.71 -15.40 6.54
N LEU A 245 16.92 -15.29 5.99
CA LEU A 245 17.24 -15.64 4.61
C LEU A 245 17.11 -17.15 4.32
N GLN A 246 17.35 -18.01 5.31
CA GLN A 246 17.13 -19.45 5.23
C GLN A 246 15.65 -19.84 5.25
N GLY A 247 14.75 -18.86 5.30
CA GLY A 247 13.31 -19.13 5.35
C GLY A 247 12.85 -19.58 6.72
N GLU A 248 13.60 -19.32 7.79
CA GLU A 248 13.05 -19.26 9.16
C GLU A 248 12.15 -18.04 9.29
N LEU A 249 11.18 -17.93 8.39
CA LEU A 249 10.04 -17.07 8.55
C LEU A 249 9.25 -17.69 9.71
N LEU A 250 9.23 -16.97 10.83
CA LEU A 250 8.05 -16.99 11.65
C LEU A 250 6.94 -16.40 10.78
N VAL A 251 6.27 -17.27 10.01
CA VAL A 251 4.96 -17.01 9.40
C VAL A 251 4.18 -16.20 10.44
N PRO A 252 3.57 -15.06 10.11
CA PRO A 252 2.78 -14.31 11.09
C PRO A 252 1.74 -15.29 11.65
N THR A 253 2.02 -15.82 12.83
CA THR A 253 1.10 -16.71 13.51
C THR A 253 0.00 -15.79 13.96
N ILE A 254 -1.14 -15.89 13.28
CA ILE A 254 -2.38 -15.28 13.73
C ILE A 254 -2.49 -15.66 15.20
N THR A 255 -2.57 -14.67 16.09
CA THR A 255 -2.65 -14.91 17.53
C THR A 255 -4.10 -15.03 17.97
N ILE A 256 -4.35 -15.69 19.11
CA ILE A 256 -5.71 -15.82 19.67
C ILE A 256 -6.29 -14.42 19.92
N ASP A 257 -5.49 -13.46 20.38
CA ASP A 257 -5.86 -12.06 20.57
C ASP A 257 -6.36 -11.39 19.29
N GLN A 258 -5.63 -11.55 18.18
CA GLN A 258 -6.02 -10.96 16.90
C GLN A 258 -7.34 -11.54 16.38
N VAL A 259 -7.55 -12.85 16.52
CA VAL A 259 -8.83 -13.49 16.20
C VAL A 259 -9.95 -12.94 17.08
N ALA A 260 -9.73 -12.86 18.38
CA ALA A 260 -10.73 -12.39 19.34
C ALA A 260 -11.13 -10.93 19.07
N LEU A 261 -10.16 -10.07 18.74
CA LEU A 261 -10.42 -8.67 18.37
C LEU A 261 -11.30 -8.58 17.12
N GLN A 262 -10.96 -9.31 16.06
CA GLN A 262 -11.73 -9.26 14.80
C GLN A 262 -13.15 -9.80 14.95
N VAL A 263 -13.34 -10.81 15.79
CA VAL A 263 -14.67 -11.34 16.13
C VAL A 263 -15.44 -10.36 17.03
N ALA A 264 -14.78 -9.75 18.00
CA ALA A 264 -15.38 -8.75 18.89
C ALA A 264 -15.95 -7.57 18.09
N GLU A 265 -15.17 -7.03 17.16
CA GLU A 265 -15.57 -5.93 16.25
C GLU A 265 -16.76 -6.33 15.36
N GLU A 266 -16.72 -7.51 14.75
CA GLU A 266 -17.78 -7.94 13.81
C GLU A 266 -19.12 -8.21 14.50
N PHE A 267 -19.10 -8.67 15.76
CA PHE A 267 -20.31 -8.96 16.53
C PHE A 267 -20.71 -7.83 17.50
N GLY A 268 -19.97 -6.72 17.53
CA GLY A 268 -20.27 -5.57 18.40
C GLY A 268 -20.16 -5.90 19.90
N VAL A 269 -19.24 -6.80 20.28
CA VAL A 269 -18.99 -7.19 21.68
C VAL A 269 -17.57 -6.81 22.10
N THR A 270 -17.31 -6.71 23.40
CA THR A 270 -15.95 -6.44 23.90
C THR A 270 -15.14 -7.73 24.06
N ILE A 271 -13.81 -7.64 24.00
CA ILE A 271 -12.92 -8.78 24.30
C ILE A 271 -13.17 -9.30 25.73
N GLU A 272 -13.40 -8.40 26.69
CA GLU A 272 -13.74 -8.75 28.06
C GLU A 272 -15.04 -9.57 28.14
N ALA A 273 -16.06 -9.23 27.33
CA ALA A 273 -17.27 -10.02 27.24
C ALA A 273 -16.99 -11.43 26.69
N LEU A 274 -16.12 -11.55 25.68
CA LEU A 274 -15.67 -12.85 25.17
C LEU A 274 -14.93 -13.67 26.24
N LYS A 275 -14.20 -13.04 27.15
CA LYS A 275 -13.50 -13.73 28.26
C LYS A 275 -14.43 -14.02 29.47
N SER A 276 -15.50 -13.24 29.66
CA SER A 276 -16.42 -13.33 30.80
C SER A 276 -17.11 -14.69 30.95
N LYS A 277 -17.67 -14.99 32.14
CA LYS A 277 -18.50 -16.18 32.38
C LYS A 277 -19.94 -16.08 31.84
N SER A 278 -20.27 -15.00 31.11
CA SER A 278 -21.63 -14.76 30.59
C SER A 278 -22.12 -15.90 29.70
N ARG A 279 -23.36 -16.32 29.95
CA ARG A 279 -24.08 -17.37 29.20
C ARG A 279 -25.10 -16.81 28.21
N HIS A 280 -25.21 -15.49 28.09
CA HIS A 280 -26.12 -14.86 27.12
C HIS A 280 -25.70 -15.20 25.69
N GLN A 281 -26.67 -15.58 24.86
CA GLN A 281 -26.43 -16.01 23.48
C GLN A 281 -25.68 -14.97 22.64
N SER A 282 -25.94 -13.67 22.90
CA SER A 282 -25.25 -12.53 22.29
C SER A 282 -23.74 -12.48 22.55
N VAL A 283 -23.24 -13.20 23.57
CA VAL A 283 -21.82 -13.29 23.89
C VAL A 283 -21.28 -14.71 23.63
N VAL A 284 -22.09 -15.74 23.87
CA VAL A 284 -21.71 -17.15 23.66
C VAL A 284 -21.46 -17.44 22.18
N LEU A 285 -22.32 -16.95 21.27
CA LEU A 285 -22.15 -17.19 19.84
C LEU A 285 -20.86 -16.55 19.29
N PRO A 286 -20.57 -15.24 19.52
CA PRO A 286 -19.28 -14.66 19.15
C PRO A 286 -18.08 -15.38 19.77
N ARG A 287 -18.18 -15.80 21.05
CA ARG A 287 -17.10 -16.54 21.73
C ARG A 287 -16.80 -17.87 21.04
N HIS A 288 -17.82 -18.65 20.68
CA HIS A 288 -17.62 -19.90 19.94
C HIS A 288 -17.04 -19.65 18.55
N CYS A 289 -17.44 -18.58 17.87
CA CYS A 289 -16.84 -18.17 16.60
C CYS A 289 -15.35 -17.86 16.77
N ALA A 290 -14.97 -17.12 17.82
CA ALA A 290 -13.58 -16.80 18.12
C ALA A 290 -12.75 -18.04 18.45
N MET A 291 -13.30 -18.98 19.23
CA MET A 291 -12.64 -20.26 19.54
C MET A 291 -12.42 -21.12 18.28
N LEU A 292 -13.43 -21.24 17.41
CA LEU A 292 -13.33 -22.02 16.18
C LEU A 292 -12.29 -21.41 15.23
N LEU A 293 -12.35 -20.10 15.00
CA LEU A 293 -11.37 -19.42 14.15
C LEU A 293 -9.97 -19.49 14.76
N ALA A 294 -9.83 -19.36 16.08
CA ALA A 294 -8.53 -19.51 16.73
C ALA A 294 -7.97 -20.92 16.53
N ARG A 295 -8.80 -21.96 16.68
CA ARG A 295 -8.41 -23.36 16.41
C ARG A 295 -7.99 -23.58 14.95
N GLN A 296 -8.62 -22.90 13.99
CA GLN A 296 -8.38 -23.12 12.56
C GLN A 296 -7.26 -22.26 11.98
N MET A 297 -7.02 -21.08 12.56
CA MET A 297 -6.15 -20.06 11.98
C MET A 297 -4.85 -19.85 12.77
N THR A 298 -4.75 -20.39 13.99
CA THR A 298 -3.58 -20.27 14.86
C THR A 298 -2.94 -21.63 15.13
N ALA A 299 -1.73 -21.64 15.68
CA ALA A 299 -1.07 -22.87 16.14
C ALA A 299 -1.42 -23.23 17.60
N ALA A 300 -2.37 -22.52 18.23
CA ALA A 300 -2.71 -22.71 19.63
C ALA A 300 -3.45 -24.03 19.88
N THR A 301 -3.07 -24.70 20.96
CA THR A 301 -3.78 -25.86 21.50
C THR A 301 -5.14 -25.48 22.09
N LEU A 302 -6.04 -26.45 22.24
CA LEU A 302 -7.35 -26.22 22.87
C LEU A 302 -7.22 -25.71 24.32
N GLU A 303 -6.14 -26.06 25.02
CA GLU A 303 -5.85 -25.56 26.37
C GLU A 303 -5.45 -24.09 26.35
N GLU A 304 -4.59 -23.67 25.42
CA GLU A 304 -4.19 -22.27 25.27
C GLU A 304 -5.36 -21.38 24.85
N ILE A 305 -6.20 -21.86 23.94
CA ILE A 305 -7.45 -21.19 23.56
C ILE A 305 -8.38 -21.07 24.77
N GLY A 306 -8.53 -22.14 25.54
CA GLY A 306 -9.36 -22.16 26.76
C GLY A 306 -8.89 -21.17 27.82
N ARG A 307 -7.57 -21.15 28.08
CA ARG A 307 -6.91 -20.18 28.99
C ARG A 307 -7.21 -18.74 28.58
N PHE A 308 -7.07 -18.43 27.29
CA PHE A 308 -7.31 -17.09 26.76
C PHE A 308 -8.75 -16.62 26.98
N PHE A 309 -9.72 -17.48 26.67
CA PHE A 309 -11.13 -17.20 26.89
C PHE A 309 -11.53 -17.52 28.33
N GLY A 310 -10.87 -16.92 29.32
CA GLY A 310 -11.28 -16.95 30.73
C GLY A 310 -11.14 -18.30 31.42
N ASP A 311 -9.97 -18.95 31.28
CA ASP A 311 -9.61 -20.20 31.95
C ASP A 311 -10.64 -21.33 31.78
N ARG A 312 -11.15 -21.47 30.56
CA ARG A 312 -12.07 -22.54 30.19
C ARG A 312 -11.32 -23.83 29.90
N ASN A 313 -11.91 -24.95 30.29
CA ASN A 313 -11.36 -26.28 30.00
C ASN A 313 -11.34 -26.54 28.49
N HIS A 314 -10.35 -27.29 28.01
CA HIS A 314 -10.22 -27.68 26.59
C HIS A 314 -11.49 -28.38 26.06
N THR A 315 -12.22 -29.12 26.90
CA THR A 315 -13.51 -29.75 26.56
C THR A 315 -14.60 -28.73 26.26
N THR A 316 -14.59 -27.57 26.91
CA THR A 316 -15.55 -26.48 26.66
C THR A 316 -15.26 -25.83 25.30
N VAL A 317 -13.97 -25.67 24.97
CA VAL A 317 -13.53 -25.17 23.65
C VAL A 317 -13.92 -26.15 22.56
N SER A 318 -13.66 -27.45 22.75
CA SER A 318 -14.04 -28.50 21.80
C SER A 318 -15.55 -28.54 21.55
N HIS A 319 -16.35 -28.55 22.62
CA HIS A 319 -17.81 -28.52 22.53
C HIS A 319 -18.34 -27.26 21.83
N GLY A 320 -17.75 -26.09 22.13
CA GLY A 320 -18.09 -24.82 21.47
C GLY A 320 -17.81 -24.84 19.97
N CYS A 321 -16.66 -25.41 19.56
CA CYS A 321 -16.31 -25.60 18.16
C CYS A 321 -17.28 -26.55 17.44
N ALA A 322 -17.52 -27.74 18.02
CA ALA A 322 -18.39 -28.76 17.44
C ALA A 322 -19.82 -28.24 17.24
N LYS A 323 -20.37 -27.55 18.24
CA LYS A 323 -21.69 -26.92 18.14
C LYS A 323 -21.78 -25.88 17.03
N LEU A 324 -20.70 -25.11 16.80
CA LEU A 324 -20.68 -24.14 15.71
C LEU A 324 -20.58 -24.84 14.36
N GLU A 325 -19.74 -25.87 14.24
CA GLU A 325 -19.59 -26.69 13.02
C GLU A 325 -20.92 -27.34 12.60
N GLU A 326 -21.71 -27.84 13.55
CA GLU A 326 -23.07 -28.36 13.31
C GLU A 326 -24.06 -27.29 12.84
N LEU A 327 -23.94 -26.06 13.33
CA LEU A 327 -24.84 -24.95 12.99
C LEU A 327 -24.54 -24.32 11.61
N LEU A 328 -23.28 -24.37 11.16
CA LEU A 328 -22.84 -23.67 9.94
C LEU A 328 -23.59 -24.07 8.66
N PRO A 329 -23.90 -25.36 8.38
CA PRO A 329 -24.66 -25.76 7.20
C PRO A 329 -26.02 -25.05 7.10
N GLY A 330 -26.73 -24.86 8.22
CA GLY A 330 -28.04 -24.21 8.27
C GLY A 330 -28.02 -22.67 8.36
N ALA A 331 -26.84 -22.05 8.55
CA ALA A 331 -26.72 -20.62 8.82
C ALA A 331 -25.86 -19.86 7.77
N PRO A 332 -26.41 -19.54 6.58
CA PRO A 332 -25.66 -18.88 5.51
C PRO A 332 -25.12 -17.50 5.90
N THR A 333 -25.88 -16.72 6.67
CA THR A 333 -25.45 -15.40 7.18
C THR A 333 -24.23 -15.52 8.09
N LEU A 334 -24.22 -16.53 8.99
CA LEU A 334 -23.08 -16.76 9.88
C LEU A 334 -21.83 -17.20 9.10
N ARG A 335 -22.00 -18.01 8.05
CA ARG A 335 -20.90 -18.39 7.15
C ARG A 335 -20.27 -17.17 6.46
N GLN A 336 -21.08 -16.25 5.95
CA GLN A 336 -20.61 -15.01 5.34
C GLN A 336 -19.83 -14.15 6.34
N VAL A 337 -20.33 -14.03 7.57
CA VAL A 337 -19.65 -13.31 8.66
C VAL A 337 -18.28 -13.93 8.95
N LEU A 338 -18.19 -15.26 9.08
CA LEU A 338 -16.90 -15.93 9.32
C LEU A 338 -15.93 -15.79 8.13
N GLN A 339 -16.42 -15.86 6.89
CA GLN A 339 -15.60 -15.61 5.70
C GLN A 339 -15.07 -14.17 5.67
N LYS A 340 -15.91 -13.19 6.00
CA LYS A 340 -15.52 -11.79 6.09
C LYS A 340 -14.42 -11.58 7.13
N ILE A 341 -14.55 -12.21 8.31
CA ILE A 341 -13.51 -12.17 9.36
C ILE A 341 -12.22 -12.82 8.86
N ARG A 342 -12.30 -13.99 8.23
CA ARG A 342 -11.13 -14.68 7.64
C ARG A 342 -10.41 -13.83 6.60
N GLY A 343 -11.15 -13.12 5.76
CA GLY A 343 -10.60 -12.23 4.73
C GLY A 343 -9.83 -11.02 5.25
N ARG A 344 -9.89 -10.74 6.56
CA ARG A 344 -9.09 -9.67 7.20
C ARG A 344 -7.68 -10.12 7.58
N PHE A 345 -7.41 -11.43 7.56
CA PHE A 345 -6.10 -11.98 7.85
C PHE A 345 -5.32 -12.26 6.55
N PRO A 346 -3.99 -12.03 6.52
CA PRO A 346 -3.17 -12.42 5.39
C PRO A 346 -3.31 -13.93 5.14
N ALA A 347 -3.36 -14.35 3.88
CA ALA A 347 -3.63 -15.73 3.49
C ALA A 347 -2.69 -16.72 4.20
N SER A 348 -3.17 -17.33 5.28
CA SER A 348 -2.53 -18.48 5.89
C SER A 348 -2.85 -19.69 5.01
N HIS A 349 -1.82 -20.40 4.57
CA HIS A 349 -2.03 -21.67 3.89
C HIS A 349 -2.71 -22.61 4.89
N SER A 350 -3.99 -22.87 4.69
CA SER A 350 -4.77 -23.78 5.51
C SER A 350 -4.09 -25.14 5.53
N ARG A 351 -3.74 -25.63 6.73
CA ARG A 351 -3.54 -27.07 6.91
C ARG A 351 -4.89 -27.74 6.73
N THR A 352 -5.15 -28.22 5.51
CA THR A 352 -6.12 -29.28 5.28
C THR A 352 -5.58 -30.53 5.96
N GLY A 353 -6.16 -30.87 7.11
CA GLY A 353 -6.11 -32.20 7.70
C GLY A 353 -7.44 -32.88 7.44
#